data_AF-A0A932LFD8-F1
#
_entry.id   AF-A0A932LFD8-F1
#
_cell.length_a   1.000
_cell.length_b   1.000
_cell.length_c   1.000
_cell.angle_alpha   90.00
_cell.angle_beta   90.00
_cell.angle_gamma   90.00
#
_symmetry.space_group_name_H-M   'P 1'
#
loop_
_entity.id
_entity.type
_entity.pdbx_description
1 polymer ?
#
loop_
_entity_poly.entity_id
_entity_poly.type
_entity_poly.pdbx_seq_one_letter_code
_entity_poly.pdbx_strand_id
1 'polypeptide(L)'
;MRGGLAFCLGATLAICAGCTGRTWFFRQKPDPVLANLNIETPQQRVAKLQELSATARDGGDAEQERVSAELAQTIQTEEDPLIRAEILRVLAVCRTATAAAVLTAAMRDADHDVRVVCCEAWAEQGGEQATRALTDLLANDKNVDVRLAAARALGRLGDPAATTALATALEDGDPAMQYRAVQSLRTVSGRDFGNDANAWREFASGGNPQPAPSSFVQRWLDWF
;
A
#
# COMPACT_ATOMS: atom_id res chain seq x y z
N MET A 1 29.73 27.17 -85.00
CA MET A 1 30.72 26.07 -85.16
C MET A 1 31.69 26.20 -83.99
N ARG A 2 31.89 25.30 -83.02
CA ARG A 2 31.70 23.84 -82.77
C ARG A 2 31.16 23.71 -81.32
N GLY A 3 30.42 22.71 -80.83
CA GLY A 3 30.20 21.33 -81.24
C GLY A 3 30.82 20.34 -80.22
N GLY A 4 29.99 19.66 -79.41
CA GLY A 4 30.27 18.42 -78.68
C GLY A 4 30.88 18.56 -77.26
N LEU A 5 30.62 17.72 -76.26
CA LEU A 5 29.93 16.43 -76.17
C LEU A 5 29.60 16.13 -74.68
N ALA A 6 28.49 15.41 -74.46
CA ALA A 6 28.06 14.88 -73.18
C ALA A 6 28.90 13.68 -72.73
N PHE A 7 29.05 13.49 -71.42
CA PHE A 7 29.18 12.16 -70.81
C PHE A 7 28.42 12.13 -69.48
N CYS A 8 27.39 11.29 -69.43
CA CYS A 8 26.68 10.84 -68.23
C CYS A 8 27.48 9.73 -67.53
N LEU A 9 27.54 9.78 -66.20
CA LEU A 9 27.64 8.68 -65.23
C LEU A 9 27.54 9.37 -63.86
N GLY A 10 26.51 9.22 -63.04
CA GLY A 10 25.73 8.02 -62.76
C GLY A 10 26.10 7.51 -61.37
N ALA A 11 25.62 8.19 -60.32
CA ALA A 11 25.45 7.62 -58.97
C ALA A 11 24.65 8.61 -58.10
N THR A 12 23.33 8.56 -58.24
CA THR A 12 22.39 9.07 -57.24
C THR A 12 22.60 8.34 -55.93
N LEU A 13 23.19 9.00 -54.95
CA LEU A 13 23.04 8.63 -53.54
C LEU A 13 21.58 8.89 -53.17
N ALA A 14 20.77 7.84 -53.28
CA ALA A 14 19.46 7.77 -52.67
C ALA A 14 19.65 7.90 -51.15
N ILE A 15 19.51 9.11 -50.64
CA ILE A 15 19.25 9.33 -49.22
C ILE A 15 17.86 8.72 -49.01
N CYS A 16 17.84 7.49 -48.51
CA CYS A 16 16.63 6.91 -47.95
C CYS A 16 16.08 7.92 -46.93
N ALA A 17 14.94 8.53 -47.26
CA ALA A 17 14.09 9.22 -46.33
C ALA A 17 13.59 8.19 -45.30
N GLY A 18 14.46 7.85 -44.36
CA GLY A 18 14.10 7.17 -43.13
C GLY A 18 13.26 8.17 -42.33
N CYS A 19 11.96 7.93 -42.34
CA CYS A 19 10.91 8.57 -41.57
C CYS A 19 11.46 9.48 -40.45
N THR A 20 11.42 10.80 -40.66
CA THR A 20 11.39 11.76 -39.56
C THR A 20 10.12 11.47 -38.77
N GLY A 21 10.23 10.55 -37.82
CA GLY A 21 9.28 10.27 -36.77
C GLY A 21 9.17 11.49 -35.89
N ARG A 22 8.53 12.52 -36.44
CA ARG A 22 7.48 13.30 -35.79
C ARG A 22 7.22 12.75 -34.38
N THR A 23 7.82 13.41 -33.39
CA THR A 23 7.53 13.34 -31.97
C THR A 23 6.09 13.81 -31.74
N TRP A 24 5.12 12.96 -32.09
CA TRP A 24 3.69 13.24 -32.09
C TRP A 24 2.94 12.51 -30.97
N PHE A 25 3.65 11.91 -30.02
CA PHE A 25 3.06 11.45 -28.76
C PHE A 25 3.00 12.60 -27.75
N PHE A 26 2.00 13.46 -27.97
CA PHE A 26 1.13 14.07 -26.98
C PHE A 26 1.74 14.76 -25.74
N ARG A 27 2.06 16.05 -25.92
CA ARG A 27 1.62 17.08 -24.97
C ARG A 27 0.37 17.76 -25.57
N GLN A 28 -0.73 17.03 -25.66
CA GLN A 28 -2.01 17.61 -26.04
C GLN A 28 -2.37 18.65 -24.96
N LYS A 29 -2.53 19.91 -25.36
CA LYS A 29 -3.27 20.85 -24.51
C LYS A 29 -4.66 20.23 -24.29
N PRO A 30 -5.21 20.28 -23.06
CA PRO A 30 -6.53 19.73 -22.80
C PRO A 30 -7.52 20.30 -23.81
N ASP A 31 -8.37 19.43 -24.36
CA ASP A 31 -9.41 19.82 -25.31
C ASP A 31 -10.21 21.01 -24.72
N PRO A 32 -10.36 22.13 -25.44
CA PRO A 32 -11.08 23.30 -24.93
C PRO A 32 -12.54 23.00 -24.54
N VAL A 33 -13.14 21.93 -25.07
CA VAL A 33 -14.45 21.44 -24.60
C VAL A 33 -14.34 20.85 -23.19
N LEU A 34 -13.31 20.02 -22.94
CA LEU A 34 -13.06 19.43 -21.62
C LEU A 34 -12.68 20.50 -20.58
N ALA A 35 -11.95 21.54 -20.99
CA ALA A 35 -11.58 22.65 -20.11
C ALA A 35 -12.79 23.43 -19.55
N ASN A 36 -13.91 23.48 -20.28
CA ASN A 36 -15.13 24.17 -19.86
C ASN A 36 -16.07 23.30 -19.01
N LEU A 37 -15.84 21.99 -18.91
CA LEU A 37 -16.69 21.08 -18.14
C LEU A 37 -16.36 21.07 -16.64
N ASN A 38 -15.30 21.79 -16.21
CA ASN A 38 -14.83 21.83 -14.83
C ASN A 38 -14.67 20.44 -14.18
N ILE A 39 -14.28 19.44 -14.99
CA ILE A 39 -14.03 18.08 -14.51
C ILE A 39 -12.62 18.04 -13.94
N GLU A 40 -12.51 17.80 -12.64
CA GLU A 40 -11.21 17.52 -12.01
C GLU A 40 -10.73 16.12 -12.42
N THR A 41 -9.53 16.06 -12.98
CA THR A 41 -8.87 14.78 -13.30
C THR A 41 -8.46 14.05 -12.02
N PRO A 42 -8.35 12.70 -12.02
CA PRO A 42 -7.87 11.95 -10.85
C PRO A 42 -6.55 12.49 -10.30
N GLN A 43 -5.63 12.91 -11.17
CA GLN A 43 -4.33 13.47 -10.78
C GLN A 43 -4.48 14.79 -10.01
N GLN A 44 -5.41 15.67 -10.43
CA GLN A 44 -5.68 16.93 -9.73
C GLN A 44 -6.32 16.67 -8.36
N ARG A 45 -7.25 15.70 -8.29
CA ARG A 45 -7.90 15.31 -7.04
C ARG A 45 -6.90 14.75 -6.03
N VAL A 46 -5.98 13.89 -6.48
CA VAL A 46 -4.87 13.37 -5.66
C VAL A 46 -3.96 14.50 -5.19
N ALA A 47 -3.58 15.44 -6.07
CA ALA A 47 -2.73 16.58 -5.69
C ALA A 47 -3.38 17.43 -4.58
N LYS A 48 -4.68 17.69 -4.68
CA LYS A 48 -5.44 18.40 -3.64
C LYS A 48 -5.44 17.65 -2.31
N LEU A 49 -5.60 16.32 -2.33
CA LEU A 49 -5.53 15.49 -1.12
C LEU A 49 -4.12 15.51 -0.50
N GLN A 50 -3.07 15.55 -1.32
CA GLN A 50 -1.68 15.68 -0.84
C GLN A 50 -1.43 17.04 -0.15
N GLU A 51 -2.01 18.13 -0.68
CA GLU A 51 -1.97 19.44 -0.03
C GLU A 51 -2.71 19.43 1.32
N LEU A 52 -3.87 18.76 1.40
CA LEU A 52 -4.59 18.57 2.66
C LEU A 52 -3.79 17.73 3.67
N SER A 53 -3.05 16.71 3.19
CA SER A 53 -2.16 15.91 4.05
C SER A 53 -1.03 16.74 4.64
N ALA A 54 -0.38 17.58 3.84
CA ALA A 54 0.66 18.49 4.34
C ALA A 54 0.08 19.46 5.39
N THR A 55 -1.09 20.03 5.10
CA THR A 55 -1.78 20.95 6.02
C THR A 55 -2.16 20.28 7.34
N ALA A 56 -2.69 19.04 7.29
CA ALA A 56 -3.04 18.29 8.50
C ALA A 56 -1.79 17.90 9.32
N ARG A 57 -0.68 17.57 8.64
CA ARG A 57 0.57 17.19 9.30
C ARG A 57 1.24 18.36 10.02
N ASP A 58 1.22 19.53 9.40
CA ASP A 58 1.85 20.74 9.92
C ASP A 58 0.91 21.53 10.87
N GLY A 59 -0.39 21.19 10.85
CA GLY A 59 -1.42 21.78 11.68
C GLY A 59 -1.56 21.14 13.06
N GLY A 60 -2.15 21.89 14.00
CA GLY A 60 -2.57 21.37 15.31
C GLY A 60 -3.91 20.63 15.27
N ASP A 61 -4.38 20.18 16.43
CA ASP A 61 -5.58 19.34 16.57
C ASP A 61 -6.84 19.90 15.87
N ALA A 62 -7.04 21.21 15.93
CA ALA A 62 -8.18 21.87 15.29
C ALA A 62 -8.15 21.75 13.76
N GLU A 63 -6.96 21.83 13.16
CA GLU A 63 -6.80 21.70 11.72
C GLU A 63 -6.91 20.25 11.28
N GLN A 64 -6.35 19.32 12.05
CA GLN A 64 -6.55 17.89 11.82
C GLN A 64 -8.04 17.52 11.89
N GLU A 65 -8.79 18.04 12.85
CA GLU A 65 -10.23 17.78 12.94
C GLU A 65 -11.01 18.41 11.79
N ARG A 66 -10.63 19.61 11.35
CA ARG A 66 -11.23 20.25 10.17
C ARG A 66 -11.02 19.39 8.91
N VAL A 67 -9.80 18.94 8.66
CA VAL A 67 -9.46 18.07 7.52
C VAL A 67 -10.17 16.73 7.65
N SER A 68 -10.19 16.12 8.83
CA SER A 68 -10.91 14.87 9.08
C SER A 68 -12.41 14.98 8.79
N ALA A 69 -13.05 16.06 9.23
CA ALA A 69 -14.48 16.28 9.03
C ALA A 69 -14.84 16.53 7.55
N GLU A 70 -13.98 17.25 6.82
CA GLU A 70 -14.12 17.46 5.37
C GLU A 70 -14.05 16.11 4.63
N LEU A 71 -13.00 15.33 4.89
CA LEU A 71 -12.76 14.06 4.22
C LEU A 71 -13.78 12.97 4.59
N ALA A 72 -14.30 13.01 5.82
CA ALA A 72 -15.39 12.13 6.25
C ALA A 72 -16.67 12.35 5.44
N GLN A 73 -16.92 13.57 4.94
CA GLN A 73 -18.03 13.85 4.03
C GLN A 73 -17.68 13.42 2.61
N THR A 74 -16.48 13.76 2.12
CA THR A 74 -16.06 13.44 0.74
C THR A 74 -16.11 11.94 0.45
N ILE A 75 -15.60 11.10 1.37
CA ILE A 75 -15.50 9.66 1.13
C ILE A 75 -16.87 8.98 1.00
N GLN A 76 -17.94 9.55 1.56
CA GLN A 76 -19.30 8.97 1.49
C GLN A 76 -19.89 8.98 0.09
N THR A 77 -19.46 9.93 -0.74
CA THR A 77 -19.93 10.09 -2.12
C THR A 77 -18.85 9.73 -3.15
N GLU A 78 -17.69 9.24 -2.69
CA GLU A 78 -16.57 8.95 -3.57
C GLU A 78 -16.68 7.57 -4.21
N GLU A 79 -16.88 7.54 -5.53
CA GLU A 79 -16.98 6.29 -6.28
C GLU A 79 -15.61 5.74 -6.68
N ASP A 80 -14.60 6.59 -6.89
CA ASP A 80 -13.28 6.16 -7.34
C ASP A 80 -12.49 5.53 -6.18
N PRO A 81 -12.19 4.22 -6.21
CA PRO A 81 -11.43 3.55 -5.15
C PRO A 81 -10.03 4.15 -4.96
N LEU A 82 -9.41 4.68 -6.02
CA LEU A 82 -8.11 5.34 -5.93
C LEU A 82 -8.20 6.60 -5.06
N ILE A 83 -9.26 7.38 -5.23
CA ILE A 83 -9.49 8.59 -4.44
C ILE A 83 -9.90 8.24 -3.01
N ARG A 84 -10.73 7.21 -2.80
CA ARG A 84 -11.03 6.71 -1.44
C ARG A 84 -9.77 6.29 -0.71
N ALA A 85 -8.90 5.50 -1.36
CA ALA A 85 -7.62 5.09 -0.78
C ALA A 85 -6.76 6.31 -0.41
N GLU A 86 -6.71 7.32 -1.26
CA GLU A 86 -5.92 8.51 -1.01
C GLU A 86 -6.48 9.38 0.12
N ILE A 87 -7.80 9.43 0.28
CA ILE A 87 -8.44 10.02 1.47
C ILE A 87 -7.95 9.32 2.75
N LEU A 88 -7.88 7.98 2.76
CA LEU A 88 -7.40 7.24 3.93
C LEU A 88 -5.93 7.54 4.25
N ARG A 89 -5.08 7.78 3.22
CA ARG A 89 -3.68 8.20 3.43
C ARG A 89 -3.58 9.56 4.11
N VAL A 90 -4.48 10.49 3.78
CA VAL A 90 -4.54 11.78 4.48
C VAL A 90 -4.96 11.57 5.94
N LEU A 91 -6.01 10.78 6.17
CA LEU A 91 -6.52 10.49 7.51
C LEU A 91 -5.53 9.70 8.39
N ALA A 92 -4.57 9.00 7.79
CA ALA A 92 -3.51 8.28 8.50
C ALA A 92 -2.68 9.18 9.43
N VAL A 93 -2.52 10.46 9.11
CA VAL A 93 -1.77 11.42 9.94
C VAL A 93 -2.67 12.23 10.88
N CYS A 94 -3.99 12.21 10.68
CA CYS A 94 -4.96 12.90 11.53
C CYS A 94 -5.28 12.08 12.79
N ARG A 95 -4.86 12.54 13.97
CA ARG A 95 -5.07 11.85 15.25
C ARG A 95 -6.39 12.25 15.89
N THR A 96 -7.49 12.07 15.15
CA THR A 96 -8.82 12.47 15.62
C THR A 96 -9.82 11.33 15.63
N ALA A 97 -10.86 11.44 16.47
CA ALA A 97 -11.93 10.44 16.56
C ALA A 97 -12.67 10.28 15.22
N THR A 98 -12.83 11.38 14.48
CA THR A 98 -13.44 11.39 13.15
C THR A 98 -12.61 10.58 12.16
N ALA A 99 -11.28 10.76 12.13
CA ALA A 99 -10.39 9.95 11.29
C ALA A 99 -10.48 8.45 11.65
N ALA A 100 -10.41 8.13 12.95
CA ALA A 100 -10.51 6.75 13.44
C ALA A 100 -11.85 6.08 13.05
N ALA A 101 -12.96 6.83 13.07
CA ALA A 101 -14.26 6.34 12.65
C ALA A 101 -14.30 6.02 11.14
N VAL A 102 -13.74 6.91 10.31
CA VAL A 102 -13.65 6.69 8.86
C VAL A 102 -12.77 5.48 8.53
N LEU A 103 -11.58 5.39 9.14
CA LEU A 103 -10.69 4.24 8.96
C LEU A 103 -11.35 2.93 9.42
N THR A 104 -12.14 2.95 10.50
CA THR A 104 -12.88 1.76 10.95
C THR A 104 -13.90 1.30 9.90
N ALA A 105 -14.63 2.25 9.29
CA ALA A 105 -15.59 1.93 8.24
C ALA A 105 -14.89 1.40 6.97
N ALA A 106 -13.75 1.99 6.59
CA ALA A 106 -12.99 1.62 5.41
C ALA A 106 -12.37 0.21 5.47
N MET A 107 -12.26 -0.41 6.66
CA MET A 107 -11.91 -1.84 6.77
C MET A 107 -12.94 -2.77 6.09
N ARG A 108 -14.10 -2.26 5.71
CA ARG A 108 -15.15 -3.00 4.99
C ARG A 108 -15.41 -2.46 3.59
N ASP A 109 -14.50 -1.64 3.04
CA ASP A 109 -14.63 -1.14 1.67
C ASP A 109 -14.76 -2.31 0.69
N ALA A 110 -15.58 -2.14 -0.34
CA ALA A 110 -15.80 -3.16 -1.36
C ALA A 110 -14.50 -3.46 -2.13
N ASP A 111 -13.65 -2.44 -2.31
CA ASP A 111 -12.37 -2.56 -2.99
C ASP A 111 -11.27 -3.00 -2.02
N HIS A 112 -10.56 -4.08 -2.39
CA HIS A 112 -9.47 -4.62 -1.58
C HIS A 112 -8.25 -3.71 -1.50
N ASP A 113 -7.97 -2.90 -2.53
CA ASP A 113 -6.85 -1.95 -2.51
C ASP A 113 -7.10 -0.84 -1.47
N VAL A 114 -8.36 -0.40 -1.35
CA VAL A 114 -8.76 0.54 -0.29
C VAL A 114 -8.55 -0.08 1.09
N ARG A 115 -8.91 -1.35 1.29
CA ARG A 115 -8.67 -2.06 2.56
C ARG A 115 -7.18 -2.24 2.86
N VAL A 116 -6.35 -2.53 1.85
CA VAL A 116 -4.88 -2.58 1.99
C VAL A 116 -4.34 -1.24 2.48
N VAL A 117 -4.76 -0.12 1.88
CA VAL A 117 -4.35 1.22 2.32
C VAL A 117 -4.87 1.54 3.72
N CYS A 118 -6.08 1.07 4.07
CA CYS A 118 -6.60 1.21 5.42
C CYS A 118 -5.71 0.50 6.46
N CYS A 119 -5.15 -0.67 6.14
CA CYS A 119 -4.18 -1.34 7.01
C CYS A 119 -2.93 -0.48 7.26
N GLU A 120 -2.42 0.17 6.21
CA GLU A 120 -1.27 1.09 6.32
C GLU A 120 -1.61 2.32 7.17
N ALA A 121 -2.80 2.89 6.98
CA ALA A 121 -3.28 4.04 7.73
C ALA A 121 -3.42 3.72 9.23
N TRP A 122 -3.99 2.56 9.58
CA TRP A 122 -4.05 2.10 10.97
C TRP A 122 -2.68 1.84 11.59
N ALA A 123 -1.75 1.27 10.82
CA ALA A 123 -0.37 1.09 11.27
C ALA A 123 0.32 2.42 11.56
N GLU A 124 0.02 3.45 10.77
CA GLU A 124 0.51 4.80 11.02
C GLU A 124 -0.14 5.40 12.26
N GLN A 125 -1.47 5.23 12.44
CA GLN A 125 -2.19 5.74 13.59
C GLN A 125 -1.74 5.14 14.92
N GLY A 126 -1.62 3.82 14.95
CA GLY A 126 -1.30 3.08 16.16
C GLY A 126 -2.42 3.07 17.20
N GLY A 127 -2.07 2.57 18.37
CA GLY A 127 -2.99 2.38 19.49
C GLY A 127 -3.78 1.07 19.41
N GLU A 128 -4.45 0.76 20.51
CA GLU A 128 -5.14 -0.52 20.71
C GLU A 128 -6.23 -0.77 19.66
N GLN A 129 -6.92 0.28 19.22
CA GLN A 129 -7.94 0.18 18.17
C GLN A 129 -7.35 -0.31 16.85
N ALA A 130 -6.16 0.17 16.48
CA ALA A 130 -5.45 -0.29 15.28
C ALA A 130 -5.12 -1.78 15.39
N THR A 131 -4.56 -2.21 16.53
CA THR A 131 -4.24 -3.62 16.78
C THR A 131 -5.47 -4.52 16.65
N ARG A 132 -6.60 -4.12 17.26
CA ARG A 132 -7.86 -4.88 17.17
C ARG A 132 -8.39 -4.95 15.75
N ALA A 133 -8.44 -3.83 15.03
CA ALA A 133 -8.98 -3.78 13.68
C ALA A 133 -8.12 -4.57 12.66
N LEU A 134 -6.80 -4.48 12.76
CA LEU A 134 -5.88 -5.23 11.91
C LEU A 134 -5.91 -6.74 12.22
N THR A 135 -6.09 -7.12 13.49
CA THR A 135 -6.27 -8.52 13.89
C THR A 135 -7.53 -9.12 13.26
N ASP A 136 -8.62 -8.36 13.22
CA ASP A 136 -9.86 -8.80 12.57
C ASP A 136 -9.67 -9.04 11.06
N LEU A 137 -9.04 -8.09 10.35
CA LEU A 137 -8.75 -8.27 8.92
C LEU A 137 -7.81 -9.45 8.64
N LEU A 138 -6.78 -9.63 9.46
CA LEU A 138 -5.87 -10.78 9.34
C LEU A 138 -6.62 -12.11 9.45
N ALA A 139 -7.61 -12.20 10.34
CA ALA A 139 -8.36 -13.44 10.54
C ALA A 139 -9.45 -13.66 9.48
N ASN A 140 -10.12 -12.59 9.04
CA ASN A 140 -11.42 -12.69 8.40
C ASN A 140 -11.49 -12.17 6.96
N ASP A 141 -10.48 -11.45 6.45
CA ASP A 141 -10.53 -10.95 5.07
C ASP A 141 -10.34 -12.08 4.05
N LYS A 142 -11.20 -12.08 3.03
CA LYS A 142 -11.17 -13.08 1.95
C LYS A 142 -10.01 -12.87 1.00
N ASN A 143 -9.54 -11.63 0.85
CA ASN A 143 -8.45 -11.29 -0.03
C ASN A 143 -7.10 -11.45 0.70
N VAL A 144 -6.19 -12.22 0.11
CA VAL A 144 -4.89 -12.53 0.71
C VAL A 144 -3.98 -11.30 0.83
N ASP A 145 -4.05 -10.35 -0.11
CA ASP A 145 -3.25 -9.12 -0.06
C ASP A 145 -3.66 -8.25 1.13
N VAL A 146 -4.95 -8.22 1.47
CA VAL A 146 -5.44 -7.54 2.68
C VAL A 146 -4.92 -8.23 3.94
N ARG A 147 -4.97 -9.56 4.02
CA ARG A 147 -4.41 -10.31 5.17
C ARG A 147 -2.90 -10.10 5.31
N LEU A 148 -2.16 -10.10 4.20
CA LEU A 148 -0.72 -9.81 4.17
C LEU A 148 -0.42 -8.38 4.64
N ALA A 149 -1.21 -7.40 4.19
CA ALA A 149 -1.11 -6.01 4.63
C ALA A 149 -1.40 -5.88 6.13
N ALA A 150 -2.45 -6.54 6.63
CA ALA A 150 -2.81 -6.56 8.04
C ALA A 150 -1.70 -7.15 8.92
N ALA A 151 -1.14 -8.31 8.54
CA ALA A 151 -0.02 -8.90 9.26
C ALA A 151 1.23 -8.00 9.23
N ARG A 152 1.54 -7.36 8.10
CA ARG A 152 2.66 -6.40 8.00
C ARG A 152 2.45 -5.21 8.92
N ALA A 153 1.23 -4.65 8.92
CA ALA A 153 0.82 -3.53 9.74
C ALA A 153 0.92 -3.84 11.25
N LEU A 154 0.42 -5.00 11.70
CA LEU A 154 0.60 -5.48 13.08
C LEU A 154 2.08 -5.60 13.46
N GLY A 155 2.90 -6.10 12.54
CA GLY A 155 4.35 -6.15 12.70
C GLY A 155 4.97 -4.76 12.94
N ARG A 156 4.56 -3.76 12.16
CA ARG A 156 5.01 -2.36 12.30
C ARG A 156 4.53 -1.71 13.59
N LEU A 157 3.30 -2.01 14.02
CA LEU A 157 2.75 -1.48 15.27
C LEU A 157 3.55 -1.94 16.48
N GLY A 158 4.06 -3.17 16.45
CA GLY A 158 4.87 -3.71 17.55
C GLY A 158 4.08 -3.98 18.83
N ASP A 159 2.74 -3.99 18.77
CA ASP A 159 1.89 -4.29 19.92
C ASP A 159 1.93 -5.79 20.24
N PRO A 160 2.41 -6.21 21.42
CA PRO A 160 2.47 -7.63 21.80
C PRO A 160 1.11 -8.33 21.76
N ALA A 161 -0.01 -7.61 21.88
CA ALA A 161 -1.34 -8.18 21.77
C ALA A 161 -1.61 -8.83 20.39
N ALA A 162 -0.85 -8.44 19.35
CA ALA A 162 -0.94 -9.03 18.02
C ALA A 162 -0.32 -10.45 17.93
N THR A 163 0.50 -10.86 18.90
CA THR A 163 1.31 -12.08 18.82
C THR A 163 0.47 -13.32 18.59
N THR A 164 -0.64 -13.49 19.33
CA THR A 164 -1.51 -14.67 19.18
C THR A 164 -2.16 -14.73 17.79
N ALA A 165 -2.61 -13.59 17.26
CA ALA A 165 -3.22 -13.55 15.93
C ALA A 165 -2.20 -13.85 14.82
N LEU A 166 -1.01 -13.27 14.92
CA LEU A 166 0.09 -13.54 14.00
C LEU A 166 0.57 -15.00 14.08
N ALA A 167 0.58 -15.61 15.28
CA ALA A 167 0.91 -17.02 15.45
C ALA A 167 -0.10 -17.94 14.74
N THR A 168 -1.39 -17.61 14.81
CA THR A 168 -2.43 -18.34 14.05
C THR A 168 -2.26 -18.20 12.54
N ALA A 169 -1.79 -17.05 12.04
CA ALA A 169 -1.52 -16.86 10.62
C ALA A 169 -0.38 -17.74 10.06
N LEU A 170 0.44 -18.37 10.92
CA LEU A 170 1.43 -19.38 10.50
C LEU A 170 0.79 -20.70 10.04
N GLU A 171 -0.49 -20.91 10.38
CA GLU A 171 -1.25 -22.10 9.97
C GLU A 171 -1.99 -21.89 8.65
N ASP A 172 -1.90 -20.69 8.06
CA ASP A 172 -2.44 -20.43 6.72
C ASP A 172 -1.72 -21.33 5.69
N GLY A 173 -2.47 -21.84 4.71
CA GLY A 173 -1.92 -22.70 3.66
C GLY A 173 -1.04 -21.96 2.65
N ASP A 174 -1.10 -20.63 2.60
CA ASP A 174 -0.27 -19.81 1.72
C ASP A 174 1.12 -19.55 2.33
N PRO A 175 2.22 -19.99 1.69
CA PRO A 175 3.58 -19.72 2.16
C PRO A 175 3.92 -18.23 2.31
N ALA A 176 3.31 -17.35 1.52
CA ALA A 176 3.51 -15.91 1.65
C ALA A 176 2.94 -15.40 2.98
N MET A 177 1.80 -15.97 3.41
CA MET A 177 1.17 -15.61 4.67
C MET A 177 2.01 -16.10 5.86
N GLN A 178 2.48 -17.35 5.81
CA GLN A 178 3.38 -17.90 6.83
C GLN A 178 4.66 -17.07 6.94
N TYR A 179 5.32 -16.78 5.82
CA TYR A 179 6.53 -15.95 5.80
C TYR A 179 6.28 -14.58 6.44
N ARG A 180 5.19 -13.91 6.05
CA ARG A 180 4.86 -12.59 6.57
C ARG A 180 4.53 -12.64 8.07
N ALA A 181 3.78 -13.64 8.52
CA ALA A 181 3.52 -13.86 9.94
C ALA A 181 4.82 -14.02 10.74
N VAL A 182 5.76 -14.87 10.30
CA VAL A 182 7.07 -15.02 10.96
C VAL A 182 7.81 -13.68 11.05
N GLN A 183 7.88 -12.92 9.95
CA GLN A 183 8.56 -11.63 9.96
C GLN A 183 7.91 -10.64 10.95
N SER A 184 6.59 -10.59 10.97
CA SER A 184 5.86 -9.69 11.88
C SER A 184 5.99 -10.12 13.35
N LEU A 185 5.96 -11.44 13.64
CA LEU A 185 6.22 -11.98 14.97
C LEU A 185 7.61 -11.62 15.48
N ARG A 186 8.63 -11.72 14.62
CA ARG A 186 10.00 -11.28 14.95
C ARG A 186 10.05 -9.80 15.29
N THR A 187 9.39 -8.95 14.50
CA THR A 187 9.36 -7.51 14.75
C THR A 187 8.64 -7.17 16.07
N VAL A 188 7.50 -7.80 16.34
CA VAL A 188 6.69 -7.53 17.55
C VAL A 188 7.35 -8.05 18.82
N SER A 189 7.97 -9.23 18.77
CA SER A 189 8.50 -9.91 19.97
C SER A 189 9.99 -9.71 20.21
N GLY A 190 10.77 -9.39 19.17
CA GLY A 190 12.23 -9.46 19.21
C GLY A 190 12.79 -10.89 19.35
N ARG A 191 11.97 -11.93 19.11
CA ARG A 191 12.34 -13.34 19.22
C ARG A 191 12.26 -14.05 17.87
N ASP A 192 12.77 -15.27 17.78
CA ASP A 192 12.65 -16.10 16.58
C ASP A 192 12.41 -17.57 16.94
N PHE A 193 11.16 -18.00 16.79
CA PHE A 193 10.74 -19.41 16.92
C PHE A 193 10.47 -20.05 15.55
N GLY A 194 10.86 -19.39 14.44
CA GLY A 194 10.62 -19.90 13.10
C GLY A 194 9.12 -20.04 12.80
N ASN A 195 8.74 -21.13 12.12
CA ASN A 195 7.36 -21.42 11.72
C ASN A 195 6.58 -22.25 12.77
N ASP A 196 7.05 -22.29 14.02
CA ASP A 196 6.38 -23.05 15.08
C ASP A 196 5.27 -22.20 15.73
N ALA A 197 4.04 -22.38 15.25
CA ALA A 197 2.86 -21.68 15.76
C ALA A 197 2.63 -21.94 17.26
N ASN A 198 2.96 -23.12 17.77
CA ASN A 198 2.76 -23.46 19.17
C ASN A 198 3.77 -22.77 20.08
N ALA A 199 5.04 -22.70 19.66
CA ALA A 199 6.05 -21.91 20.36
C ALA A 199 5.63 -20.43 20.43
N TRP A 200 5.16 -19.86 19.32
CA TRP A 200 4.68 -18.48 19.32
C TRP A 200 3.48 -18.24 20.24
N ARG A 201 2.53 -19.19 20.33
CA ARG A 201 1.40 -19.12 21.28
C ARG A 201 1.82 -19.28 22.73
N GLU A 202 2.77 -20.17 23.02
CA GLU A 202 3.34 -20.32 24.36
C GLU A 202 4.02 -19.02 24.80
N PHE A 203 4.79 -18.40 23.90
CA PHE A 203 5.39 -17.10 24.18
C PHE A 203 4.32 -16.03 24.46
N ALA A 204 3.24 -15.98 23.67
CA ALA A 204 2.15 -15.03 23.85
C ALA A 204 1.40 -15.18 25.19
N SER A 205 1.38 -16.39 25.77
CA SER A 205 0.78 -16.66 27.09
C SER A 205 1.75 -16.46 28.26
N GLY A 206 2.97 -15.98 28.01
CA GLY A 206 3.98 -15.69 29.02
C GLY A 206 4.96 -16.83 29.30
N GLY A 207 4.93 -17.90 28.49
CA GLY A 207 5.91 -18.98 28.54
C GLY A 207 7.27 -18.61 27.94
N ASN A 208 8.21 -19.56 27.96
CA ASN A 208 9.56 -19.37 27.44
C ASN A 208 9.95 -20.55 26.53
N PRO A 209 9.35 -20.63 25.33
CA PRO A 209 9.62 -21.70 24.38
C PRO A 209 11.09 -21.67 23.95
N GLN A 210 11.59 -22.84 23.52
CA GLN A 210 12.94 -22.92 22.98
C GLN A 210 13.04 -22.13 21.66
N PRO A 211 14.13 -21.37 21.45
CA PRO A 211 14.36 -20.66 20.20
C PRO A 211 14.49 -21.65 19.04
N ALA A 212 14.18 -21.20 17.82
CA ALA A 212 14.40 -22.03 16.66
C ALA A 212 15.88 -22.44 16.57
N PRO A 213 16.18 -23.72 16.30
CA PRO A 213 17.55 -24.20 16.12
C PRO A 213 18.32 -23.34 15.11
N SER A 214 19.52 -22.95 15.50
CA SER A 214 20.35 -21.96 14.80
C SER A 214 20.82 -22.40 13.41
N SER A 215 20.77 -23.69 13.11
CA SER A 215 21.18 -24.25 11.82
C SER A 215 20.19 -25.28 11.28
N PHE A 216 20.17 -25.42 9.95
CA PHE A 216 19.44 -26.50 9.27
C PHE A 216 19.90 -27.88 9.74
N VAL A 217 21.20 -28.04 10.03
CA VAL A 217 21.77 -29.31 10.52
C VAL A 217 21.20 -29.71 11.86
N GLN A 218 21.06 -28.77 12.80
CA GLN A 218 20.40 -29.04 14.09
C GLN A 218 18.95 -29.47 13.91
N ARG A 219 18.18 -28.79 13.04
CA ARG A 219 16.80 -29.21 12.71
C ARG A 219 16.72 -30.63 12.16
N TRP A 220 17.68 -30.99 11.31
CA TRP A 220 17.74 -32.33 10.74
C TRP A 220 18.10 -33.38 11.79
N LEU A 221 19.03 -33.06 12.70
CA LEU A 221 19.43 -33.95 13.79
C LEU A 221 18.32 -34.17 14.84
N ASP A 222 17.54 -33.13 15.17
CA ASP A 222 16.46 -33.24 16.16
C ASP A 222 15.29 -34.15 15.70
N TRP A 223 15.26 -34.52 14.41
CA TRP A 223 14.24 -35.39 13.82
C TRP A 223 14.60 -36.89 13.82
N PHE A 224 15.83 -37.25 14.23
CA PHE A 224 16.35 -38.63 14.31
C PHE A 224 16.76 -39.01 15.73
#